data_AF-A0A1C6HRX0-F1
#
_entry.id   AF-A0A1C6HRX0-F1
#
_cell.length_a   1.000
_cell.length_b   1.000
_cell.length_c   1.000
_cell.angle_alpha   90.00
_cell.angle_beta   90.00
_cell.angle_gamma   90.00
#
_symmetry.space_group_name_H-M   'P 1'
#
loop_
_entity.id
_entity.type
_entity.pdbx_description
1 polymer ?
#
loop_
_entity_poly.entity_id
_entity_poly.type
_entity_poly.pdbx_seq_one_letter_code
_entity_poly.pdbx_strand_id
1 'polypeptide(L)' 'MDGGKCLLQIRGVRPFLSRKYDITRHPNYRLLSDFNEKNAFDIEKFLSTKLPMRPGELYRNYEVTAEDLEAPAI' A
#
# COMPACT_ATOMS: atom_id res chain seq x y z
N MET A 1 -0.06 -15.75 -21.57
CA MET A 1 -1.27 -14.90 -21.57
C MET A 1 -0.83 -13.45 -21.62
N ASP A 2 -1.49 -12.62 -22.42
CA ASP A 2 -1.14 -11.23 -22.74
C ASP A 2 -1.43 -10.21 -21.62
N GLY A 3 -1.82 -10.66 -20.42
CA GLY A 3 -2.08 -9.81 -19.26
C GLY A 3 -3.27 -8.86 -19.40
N GLY A 4 -3.75 -8.55 -20.61
CA GLY A 4 -4.84 -7.63 -20.92
C GLY A 4 -6.23 -8.29 -21.01
N LYS A 5 -6.33 -9.60 -20.80
CA LYS A 5 -7.58 -10.35 -20.85
C LYS A 5 -7.73 -11.25 -19.63
N CYS A 6 -8.98 -11.45 -19.21
CA CYS A 6 -9.37 -12.33 -18.12
C CYS A 6 -10.42 -13.33 -18.60
N LEU A 7 -10.35 -14.57 -18.11
CA LEU A 7 -11.46 -15.50 -18.22
C LEU A 7 -12.54 -15.07 -17.22
N LEU A 8 -13.69 -14.66 -17.74
CA LEU A 8 -14.81 -14.16 -16.94
C LEU A 8 -15.95 -15.18 -16.97
N GLN A 9 -16.47 -15.50 -15.78
CA GLN A 9 -17.63 -16.35 -15.61
C GLN A 9 -18.75 -15.56 -14.92
N ILE A 10 -19.87 -15.41 -15.63
CA ILE A 10 -21.10 -14.78 -15.12
C ILE A 10 -22.14 -15.88 -14.95
N ARG A 11 -22.97 -15.83 -13.89
CA ARG A 11 -24.01 -16.84 -13.67
C ARG A 11 -24.95 -16.89 -14.89
N GLY A 12 -25.15 -18.09 -15.43
CA GLY A 12 -26.03 -18.31 -16.59
C GLY A 12 -25.38 -18.16 -17.97
N VAL A 13 -24.09 -17.79 -18.06
CA VAL A 13 -23.35 -17.67 -19.32
C VAL A 13 -22.10 -18.56 -19.28
N ARG A 14 -21.74 -19.15 -20.42
CA ARG A 14 -20.49 -19.94 -20.52
C ARG A 14 -19.27 -19.02 -20.31
N PRO A 15 -18.23 -19.48 -19.59
CA PRO A 15 -17.01 -18.69 -19.42
C PRO A 15 -16.44 -18.21 -20.76
N PHE A 16 -16.01 -16.96 -20.81
CA PHE A 16 -15.47 -16.36 -22.02
C PHE A 16 -14.27 -15.47 -21.70
N LEU A 17 -13.47 -15.18 -22.72
CA LEU A 17 -12.33 -14.29 -22.58
C LEU A 17 -12.78 -12.83 -22.73
N SER A 18 -12.73 -12.07 -21.65
CA SER A 18 -13.04 -10.64 -21.64
C SER A 18 -11.75 -9.82 -21.65
N ARG A 19 -11.77 -8.66 -22.33
CA ARG A 19 -10.70 -7.66 -22.20
C ARG A 19 -10.83 -6.96 -20.84
N LYS A 20 -9.69 -6.62 -20.23
CA LYS A 20 -9.65 -5.79 -19.02
C LYS A 20 -10.14 -4.38 -19.35
N TYR A 21 -10.76 -3.73 -18.37
CA TYR A 21 -11.14 -2.33 -18.49
C TYR A 21 -9.90 -1.45 -18.61
N ASP A 22 -9.94 -0.47 -19.51
CA ASP A 22 -8.88 0.51 -19.69
C ASP A 22 -8.98 1.59 -18.62
N ILE A 23 -8.08 1.53 -17.63
CA ILE A 23 -8.07 2.42 -16.47
C ILE A 23 -7.89 3.89 -16.86
N THR A 24 -7.26 4.18 -18.01
CA THR A 24 -7.03 5.56 -18.47
C THR A 24 -8.32 6.32 -18.79
N ARG A 25 -9.40 5.58 -19.05
CA ARG A 25 -10.73 6.12 -19.37
C ARG A 25 -11.57 6.42 -18.13
N HIS A 26 -11.12 6.01 -16.95
CA HIS A 26 -11.84 6.25 -15.72
C HIS A 26 -11.82 7.75 -15.37
N PRO A 27 -12.93 8.38 -14.94
CA PRO A 27 -12.98 9.81 -14.63
C PRO A 27 -11.96 10.23 -13.56
N ASN A 28 -11.67 9.32 -12.62
CA ASN A 28 -10.70 9.56 -11.54
C ASN A 28 -9.28 9.08 -11.88
N TYR A 29 -8.98 8.70 -13.12
CA TYR A 29 -7.64 8.23 -13.50
C TYR A 29 -6.55 9.26 -13.18
N ARG A 30 -6.91 10.55 -13.25
CA ARG A 30 -6.05 11.70 -12.94
C ARG A 30 -5.49 11.71 -11.52
N LEU A 31 -6.05 10.92 -10.61
CA LEU A 31 -5.63 10.80 -9.21
C LEU A 31 -4.62 9.67 -8.98
N LEU A 32 -4.36 8.81 -9.98
CA LEU A 32 -3.37 7.74 -9.83
C LEU A 32 -1.95 8.27 -10.01
N SER A 33 -0.98 7.54 -9.43
CA SER A 33 0.45 7.69 -9.69
C SER A 33 0.79 7.51 -11.16
N ASP A 34 0.08 6.61 -11.85
CA ASP A 34 0.28 6.29 -13.27
C ASP A 34 -0.04 7.48 -14.18
N PHE A 35 -0.88 8.42 -13.73
CA PHE A 35 -1.14 9.67 -14.43
C PHE A 35 -0.13 10.76 -14.06
N ASN A 36 0.24 10.85 -12.79
CA ASN A 36 1.20 11.83 -12.28
C ASN A 36 1.92 11.29 -11.04
N GLU A 37 3.25 11.21 -11.09
CA GLU A 37 4.10 10.71 -9.99
C GLU A 37 3.87 11.46 -8.67
N LYS A 38 3.40 12.72 -8.71
CA LYS A 38 3.07 13.50 -7.50
C LYS A 38 1.89 12.94 -6.71
N ASN A 39 1.05 12.11 -7.34
CA ASN A 39 -0.05 11.42 -6.68
C ASN A 39 0.40 10.13 -5.98
N ALA A 40 1.67 9.72 -6.15
CA ALA A 40 2.18 8.53 -5.48
C ALA A 40 2.11 8.72 -3.96
N PHE A 41 1.51 7.75 -3.29
CA PHE A 41 1.37 7.77 -1.84
C PHE A 41 2.67 7.33 -1.19
N ASP A 42 3.30 8.22 -0.44
CA ASP A 42 4.50 7.95 0.34
C ASP A 42 4.12 7.40 1.72
N ILE A 43 4.23 6.08 1.86
CA ILE A 43 3.88 5.35 3.07
C ILE A 43 4.82 5.73 4.22
N GLU A 44 6.12 5.90 3.96
CA GLU A 44 7.13 6.17 4.99
C GLU A 44 6.90 7.54 5.64
N LYS A 45 6.53 8.52 4.82
CA LYS A 45 6.16 9.84 5.31
C LYS A 45 4.89 9.81 6.15
N PHE A 46 3.90 8.98 5.80
CA PHE A 46 2.63 8.90 6.50
C PHE A 46 2.70 8.09 7.81
N LEU A 47 3.44 6.99 7.80
CA LEU A 47 3.60 6.07 8.94
C LEU A 47 4.89 6.35 9.75
N SER A 48 5.41 7.58 9.70
CA SER A 48 6.66 7.95 10.37
C SER A 48 6.68 7.42 11.81
N THR A 49 7.59 6.50 12.09
CA THR A 49 7.76 5.87 13.42
C THR A 49 8.48 6.79 14.41
N LYS A 50 8.84 8.01 13.97
CA LYS A 50 9.47 9.01 14.82
C LYS A 50 8.41 9.54 15.78
N LEU A 51 8.59 9.28 17.08
CA LEU A 51 7.82 9.91 18.14
C LEU A 51 8.37 11.33 18.36
N PRO A 52 7.66 12.41 17.97
CA PRO A 52 8.12 13.76 18.26
C PRO A 52 7.94 14.05 19.76
N MET A 53 9.04 14.11 20.50
CA MET A 53 9.03 14.50 21.92
C MET A 53 8.99 16.02 22.07
N ARG A 54 8.14 16.53 22.95
CA ARG A 54 8.18 17.95 23.34
C ARG A 54 9.22 18.17 24.45
N PRO A 55 9.90 19.34 24.51
CA PRO A 55 10.78 19.67 25.63
C PRO A 55 10.02 19.61 26.96
N GLY A 56 10.47 18.78 27.90
CA GLY A 56 9.85 18.59 29.22
C GLY A 56 8.77 17.50 29.28
N GLU A 57 8.50 16.79 28.19
CA GLU A 57 7.57 15.66 28.19
C GLU A 57 8.20 14.44 28.90
N LEU A 58 7.50 13.93 29.92
CA LEU A 58 7.89 12.71 30.63
C LEU A 58 7.52 11.50 29.77
N TYR A 59 8.52 10.68 29.44
CA TYR A 59 8.32 9.44 28.70
C TYR A 59 8.96 8.27 29.43
N ARG A 60 8.37 7.08 29.25
CA ARG A 60 8.88 5.84 29.83
C ARG A 60 10.09 5.38 29.01
N ASN A 61 11.28 5.51 29.58
CA ASN A 61 12.50 4.98 29.00
C ASN A 61 12.62 3.50 29.37
N TYR A 62 12.93 2.66 28.39
CA TYR A 62 13.30 1.27 28.59
C TYR A 62 14.70 1.10 28.03
N GLU A 63 15.63 0.68 28.87
CA GLU A 63 16.95 0.27 28.42
C GLU A 63 16.81 -1.10 27.76
N VAL A 64 17.21 -1.19 26.49
CA VAL A 64 17.21 -2.44 25.73
C VAL A 64 18.66 -2.89 25.61
N THR A 65 18.98 -4.08 26.11
CA THR A 65 20.31 -4.67 25.96
C THR A 65 20.42 -5.41 24.62
N ALA A 66 21.64 -5.70 24.16
CA ALA A 66 21.85 -6.40 22.89
C ALA A 66 21.16 -7.78 22.85
N GLU A 67 21.08 -8.43 24.01
CA GLU A 67 20.45 -9.73 24.23
C GLU A 67 18.92 -9.68 24.00
N ASP A 68 18.29 -8.54 24.30
CA ASP A 68 16.84 -8.34 24.15
C ASP A 68 16.40 -8.15 22.68
N LEU A 69 17.31 -7.75 21.79
CA LEU A 69 17.04 -7.54 20.36
C LEU A 69 17.15 -8.82 19.53
N GLU A 70 17.88 -9.82 20.04
CA GLU A 70 18.08 -11.11 19.38
C GLU A 70 16.93 -12.10 19.64
N ALA A 71 16.09 -11.82 20.64
CA ALA A 71 14.89 -12.60 20.89
C ALA A 71 13.82 -12.31 19.80
N PRO A 72 13.46 -13.29 18.95
CA PRO A 72 12.39 -13.08 17.98
C PRO A 72 11.09 -12.81 18.72
N ALA A 73 10.36 -11.77 18.31
CA ALA A 73 9.00 -11.54 18.78
C ALA A 73 8.15 -12.78 18.44
N ILE A 74 7.75 -13.53 19.47
CA ILE A 74 6.92 -14.74 19.39
C ILE A 74 5.50 -14.37 18.95
#